data_AF-L2GQ62-F1
#
_entry.id   AF-L2GQ62-F1
#
_cell.length_a   1.000
_cell.length_b   1.000
_cell.length_c   1.000
_cell.angle_alpha   90.00
_cell.angle_beta   90.00
_cell.angle_gamma   90.00
#
_symmetry.space_group_name_H-M   'P 1'
#
loop_
_entity.id
_entity.type
_entity.pdbx_description
1 polymer ?
#
loop_
_entity_poly.entity_id
_entity_poly.type
_entity_poly.pdbx_seq_one_letter_code
_entity_poly.pdbx_strand_id
1 'polypeptide(L)'
;MSRETLLTTLKKFEEEPKIEIEKIKKEEIYTIMNDLNRSDFKFSKLHKSFLATKLYLFLLQKTFDNFPISYFQGMMEIAAVLVDAYFQDKAASFRLKHKDSDEHAPPALKIGEISDKEKSMFEEFLASNLDLYNKFRNGLINILIEKFIFFTKDEFRNYNENNKIFIKLMKDKFKRVIEPTASIKYMNHTLTFFKRIAGNSDVAFKFFNLVLNSDPSIVFSILAVYIDKVDHFNSARVTITDENRNQYMVTSLEENDIRNIIGAQEMFLKCKSGMETDRQSKSTYIFLGAAVGCAVLALLISRWNDRDNK
;
A
#
# COMPACT_ATOMS: atom_id res chain seq x y z
N MET A 1 3.67 -17.40 -9.33
CA MET A 1 3.61 -15.96 -9.67
C MET A 1 5.03 -15.39 -9.59
N SER A 2 5.53 -14.84 -10.70
CA SER A 2 6.91 -14.35 -10.89
C SER A 2 6.94 -12.85 -11.18
N ARG A 3 8.14 -12.26 -11.34
CA ARG A 3 8.32 -10.88 -11.81
C ARG A 3 7.58 -10.60 -13.12
N GLU A 4 7.63 -11.55 -14.05
CA GLU A 4 6.97 -11.46 -15.38
C GLU A 4 5.44 -11.41 -15.24
N THR A 5 4.89 -12.13 -14.25
CA THR A 5 3.46 -12.04 -13.93
C THR A 5 3.10 -10.64 -13.46
N LEU A 6 3.92 -10.05 -12.56
CA LEU A 6 3.70 -8.69 -12.09
C LEU A 6 3.79 -7.68 -13.23
N LEU A 7 4.83 -7.76 -14.07
CA LEU A 7 4.98 -6.88 -15.24
C LEU A 7 3.79 -6.98 -16.20
N THR A 8 3.22 -8.16 -16.39
CA THR A 8 2.01 -8.35 -17.21
C THR A 8 0.79 -7.65 -16.60
N THR A 9 0.62 -7.74 -15.28
CA THR A 9 -0.43 -7.02 -14.56
C THR A 9 -0.25 -5.50 -14.66
N LEU A 10 1.00 -5.02 -14.56
CA LEU A 10 1.33 -3.60 -14.57
C LEU A 10 0.96 -2.90 -15.88
N LYS A 11 0.95 -3.62 -17.01
CA LYS A 11 0.50 -3.07 -18.31
C LYS A 11 -0.87 -2.42 -18.27
N LYS A 12 -1.77 -2.89 -17.39
CA LYS A 12 -3.12 -2.31 -17.20
C LYS A 12 -3.09 -0.88 -16.63
N PHE A 13 -1.97 -0.48 -16.04
CA PHE A 13 -1.78 0.80 -15.35
C PHE A 13 -0.82 1.74 -16.10
N GLU A 14 -0.22 1.33 -17.21
CA GLU A 14 0.82 2.09 -17.92
C GLU A 14 0.28 3.29 -18.73
N GLU A 15 -1.05 3.36 -18.92
CA GLU A 15 -1.70 4.47 -19.61
C GLU A 15 -1.47 5.80 -18.88
N GLU A 16 -1.40 6.88 -19.66
CA GLU A 16 -1.20 8.22 -19.10
C GLU A 16 -2.33 8.56 -18.10
N PRO A 17 -1.98 8.93 -16.85
CA PRO A 17 -2.98 9.18 -15.83
C PRO A 17 -3.80 10.42 -16.17
N LYS A 18 -5.13 10.28 -16.18
CA LYS A 18 -6.06 11.39 -16.42
C LYS A 18 -6.32 12.16 -15.11
N ILE A 19 -5.34 12.91 -14.67
CA ILE A 19 -5.40 13.71 -13.44
C ILE A 19 -4.93 15.14 -13.69
N GLU A 20 -5.45 16.07 -12.90
CA GLU A 20 -4.91 17.42 -12.83
C GLU A 20 -3.58 17.40 -12.05
N ILE A 21 -2.58 18.11 -12.56
CA ILE A 21 -1.26 18.15 -11.92
C ILE A 21 -1.36 19.04 -10.68
N GLU A 22 -1.26 18.43 -9.51
CA GLU A 22 -1.07 19.17 -8.26
C GLU A 22 0.40 19.56 -8.08
N LYS A 23 0.64 20.79 -7.61
CA LYS A 23 1.98 21.20 -7.20
C LYS A 23 2.29 20.61 -5.83
N ILE A 24 3.41 19.89 -5.73
CA ILE A 24 3.91 19.34 -4.45
C ILE A 24 4.06 20.46 -3.42
N LYS A 25 3.54 20.21 -2.22
CA LYS A 25 3.63 21.13 -1.09
C LYS A 25 5.02 21.06 -0.47
N LYS A 26 5.51 22.17 0.10
CA LYS A 26 6.88 22.22 0.67
C LYS A 26 7.09 21.18 1.79
N GLU A 27 6.05 20.92 2.57
CA GLU A 27 6.05 19.96 3.67
C GLU A 27 6.19 18.51 3.17
N GLU A 28 5.66 18.24 1.97
CA GLU A 28 5.75 16.92 1.34
C GLU A 28 7.17 16.64 0.85
N ILE A 29 7.89 17.65 0.36
CA ILE A 29 9.29 17.51 -0.09
C ILE A 29 10.16 16.93 1.04
N TYR A 30 10.03 17.46 2.26
CA TYR A 30 10.79 16.94 3.40
C TYR A 30 10.45 15.47 3.69
N THR A 31 9.18 15.11 3.60
CA THR A 31 8.71 13.73 3.84
C THR A 31 9.19 12.78 2.75
N ILE A 32 9.14 13.20 1.48
CA ILE A 32 9.67 12.46 0.32
C ILE A 32 11.15 12.18 0.52
N MET A 33 11.95 13.20 0.82
CA MET A 33 13.39 13.03 1.01
C MET A 33 13.72 12.12 2.19
N ASN A 34 12.94 12.19 3.26
CA ASN A 34 13.07 11.31 4.41
C ASN A 34 12.78 9.85 4.07
N ASP A 35 11.69 9.58 3.36
CA ASP A 35 11.35 8.22 2.94
C ASP A 35 12.33 7.69 1.88
N LEU A 36 12.78 8.53 0.95
CA LEU A 36 13.79 8.18 -0.04
C LEU A 36 15.10 7.72 0.62
N ASN A 37 15.59 8.47 1.62
CA ASN A 37 16.80 8.12 2.37
C ASN A 37 16.64 6.88 3.28
N ARG A 38 15.40 6.51 3.62
CA ARG A 38 15.10 5.28 4.39
C ARG A 38 14.75 4.10 3.50
N SER A 39 14.63 4.32 2.19
CA SER A 39 14.19 3.30 1.26
C SER A 39 15.29 2.28 1.05
N ASP A 40 15.11 1.13 1.69
CA ASP A 40 15.95 -0.03 1.44
C ASP A 40 15.38 -0.88 0.30
N PHE A 41 16.31 -1.46 -0.46
CA PHE A 41 16.04 -2.45 -1.48
C PHE A 41 16.43 -3.85 -1.01
N LYS A 42 16.40 -4.12 0.31
CA LYS A 42 16.88 -5.39 0.87
C LYS A 42 16.11 -6.63 0.39
N PHE A 43 14.99 -6.45 -0.31
CA PHE A 43 14.24 -7.52 -0.97
C PHE A 43 14.75 -7.79 -2.41
N SER A 44 15.36 -6.81 -3.08
CA SER A 44 15.80 -6.90 -4.48
C SER A 44 16.93 -7.91 -4.66
N LYS A 45 17.00 -8.54 -5.83
CA LYS A 45 18.15 -9.38 -6.23
C LYS A 45 19.44 -8.56 -6.38
N LEU A 46 19.33 -7.25 -6.56
CA LEU A 46 20.44 -6.32 -6.72
C LEU A 46 20.80 -5.56 -5.44
N HIS A 47 20.22 -5.90 -4.29
CA HIS A 47 20.43 -5.17 -3.02
C HIS A 47 21.89 -5.08 -2.56
N LYS A 48 22.76 -5.97 -3.04
CA LYS A 48 24.20 -5.96 -2.74
C LYS A 48 25.00 -5.03 -3.66
N SER A 49 24.40 -4.56 -4.75
CA SER A 49 25.03 -3.59 -5.65
C SER A 49 24.71 -2.18 -5.20
N PHE A 50 25.76 -1.45 -4.88
CA PHE A 50 25.68 -0.05 -4.48
C PHE A 50 25.24 0.81 -5.66
N LEU A 51 25.80 0.57 -6.84
CA LEU A 51 25.49 1.32 -8.05
C LEU A 51 24.03 1.11 -8.49
N ALA A 52 23.52 -0.13 -8.44
CA ALA A 52 22.12 -0.40 -8.78
C ALA A 52 21.15 0.22 -7.78
N THR A 53 21.49 0.19 -6.48
CA THR A 53 20.69 0.82 -5.43
C THR A 53 20.64 2.34 -5.59
N LYS A 54 21.78 2.98 -5.87
CA LYS A 54 21.84 4.42 -6.20
C LYS A 54 21.03 4.76 -7.44
N LEU A 55 21.10 3.94 -8.48
CA LEU A 55 20.29 4.11 -9.67
C LEU A 55 18.80 4.06 -9.35
N TYR A 56 18.34 3.10 -8.55
CA TYR A 56 16.95 3.04 -8.14
C TYR A 56 16.53 4.25 -7.31
N LEU A 57 17.34 4.68 -6.34
CA LEU A 57 17.07 5.90 -5.57
C LEU A 57 16.99 7.14 -6.47
N PHE A 58 17.86 7.25 -7.47
CA PHE A 58 17.81 8.32 -8.47
C PHE A 58 16.51 8.29 -9.28
N LEU A 59 16.09 7.13 -9.77
CA LEU A 59 14.83 6.99 -10.52
C LEU A 59 13.61 7.34 -9.65
N LEU A 60 13.62 6.94 -8.37
CA LEU A 60 12.58 7.32 -7.40
C LEU A 60 12.57 8.83 -7.17
N GLN A 61 13.74 9.45 -6.97
CA GLN A 61 13.84 10.90 -6.82
C GLN A 61 13.23 11.62 -8.03
N LYS A 62 13.64 11.26 -9.25
CA LYS A 62 13.11 11.83 -10.50
C LYS A 62 11.60 11.69 -10.62
N THR A 63 11.06 10.59 -10.10
CA THR A 63 9.62 10.33 -10.12
C THR A 63 8.90 11.27 -9.17
N PHE A 64 9.40 11.40 -7.95
CA PHE A 64 8.76 12.18 -6.90
C PHE A 64 9.07 13.69 -6.94
N ASP A 65 10.09 14.15 -7.68
CA ASP A 65 10.38 15.58 -7.87
C ASP A 65 9.21 16.32 -8.54
N ASN A 66 8.47 15.64 -9.42
CA ASN A 66 7.32 16.17 -10.15
C ASN A 66 6.14 15.19 -10.10
N PHE A 67 5.85 14.69 -8.90
CA PHE A 67 4.72 13.80 -8.67
C PHE A 67 3.39 14.58 -8.71
N PRO A 68 2.41 14.15 -9.53
CA PRO A 68 1.19 14.92 -9.77
C PRO A 68 0.09 14.73 -8.72
N ILE A 69 0.37 14.03 -7.61
CA ILE A 69 -0.59 13.77 -6.54
C ILE A 69 0.05 14.04 -5.18
N SER A 70 -0.75 14.50 -4.22
CA SER A 70 -0.34 14.72 -2.84
C SER A 70 0.38 13.48 -2.25
N TYR A 71 1.51 13.71 -1.58
CA TYR A 71 2.37 12.64 -1.09
C TYR A 71 1.96 12.17 0.31
N PHE A 72 1.92 10.84 0.49
CA PHE A 72 1.69 10.21 1.78
C PHE A 72 2.83 9.24 2.10
N GLN A 73 3.21 9.20 3.38
CA GLN A 73 4.25 8.28 3.85
C GLN A 73 3.90 6.83 3.48
N GLY A 74 4.87 6.10 2.93
CA GLY A 74 4.69 4.72 2.47
C GLY A 74 4.50 4.57 0.96
N MET A 75 4.14 5.64 0.23
CA MET A 75 4.10 5.61 -1.24
C MET A 75 5.47 5.26 -1.85
N MET A 76 6.56 5.72 -1.24
CA MET A 76 7.93 5.39 -1.65
C MET A 76 8.22 3.89 -1.55
N GLU A 77 7.65 3.17 -0.57
CA GLU A 77 7.86 1.72 -0.44
C GLU A 77 7.18 0.95 -1.57
N ILE A 78 6.02 1.43 -2.05
CA ILE A 78 5.37 0.89 -3.24
C ILE A 78 6.22 1.15 -4.47
N ALA A 79 6.67 2.40 -4.64
CA ALA A 79 7.52 2.79 -5.76
C ALA A 79 8.83 1.99 -5.82
N ALA A 80 9.45 1.69 -4.66
CA ALA A 80 10.66 0.88 -4.57
C ALA A 80 10.49 -0.55 -5.12
N VAL A 81 9.34 -1.20 -4.87
CA VAL A 81 9.07 -2.53 -5.43
C VAL A 81 8.84 -2.45 -6.94
N LEU A 82 8.10 -1.43 -7.39
CA LEU A 82 7.81 -1.25 -8.81
C LEU A 82 9.06 -0.88 -9.61
N VAL A 83 9.93 0.00 -9.12
CA VAL A 83 11.18 0.35 -9.81
C VAL A 83 12.08 -0.88 -9.94
N ASP A 84 12.17 -1.73 -8.90
CA ASP A 84 12.88 -3.01 -9.01
C ASP A 84 12.23 -3.91 -10.07
N ALA A 85 10.91 -4.07 -10.06
CA ALA A 85 10.22 -4.89 -11.06
C ALA A 85 10.49 -4.42 -12.50
N TYR A 86 10.33 -3.12 -12.80
CA TYR A 86 10.55 -2.57 -14.14
C TYR A 86 12.01 -2.63 -14.57
N PHE A 87 12.94 -2.28 -13.68
CA PHE A 87 14.32 -2.00 -14.07
C PHE A 87 15.34 -3.07 -13.71
N GLN A 88 14.99 -4.15 -13.01
CA GLN A 88 15.95 -5.19 -12.56
C GLN A 88 16.94 -5.64 -13.64
N ASP A 89 16.48 -6.03 -14.83
CA ASP A 89 17.39 -6.50 -15.89
C ASP A 89 18.26 -5.38 -16.48
N LYS A 90 17.68 -4.17 -16.59
CA LYS A 90 18.37 -3.00 -17.13
C LYS A 90 19.43 -2.50 -16.15
N ALA A 91 19.11 -2.47 -14.85
CA ALA A 91 20.03 -2.14 -13.78
C ALA A 91 21.14 -3.20 -13.64
N ALA A 92 20.82 -4.48 -13.78
CA ALA A 92 21.82 -5.54 -13.80
C ALA A 92 22.80 -5.38 -14.98
N SER A 93 22.29 -5.07 -16.17
CA SER A 93 23.09 -4.81 -17.37
C SER A 93 23.95 -3.55 -17.23
N PHE A 94 23.36 -2.47 -16.69
CA PHE A 94 24.06 -1.22 -16.41
C PHE A 94 25.22 -1.43 -15.42
N ARG A 95 24.97 -2.15 -14.33
CA ARG A 95 25.99 -2.54 -13.36
C ARG A 95 27.14 -3.31 -14.00
N LEU A 96 26.85 -4.26 -14.89
CA LEU A 96 27.89 -5.03 -15.58
C LEU A 96 28.77 -4.15 -16.48
N LYS A 97 28.20 -3.13 -17.13
CA LYS A 97 28.94 -2.16 -17.95
C LYS A 97 29.83 -1.23 -17.13
N HIS A 98 29.48 -0.98 -15.87
CA HIS A 98 30.16 -0.05 -14.98
C HIS A 98 30.71 -0.73 -13.73
N LYS A 99 31.15 -1.99 -13.88
CA LYS A 99 31.54 -2.87 -12.78
C LYS A 99 32.63 -2.28 -11.87
N ASP A 100 33.54 -1.49 -12.44
CA ASP A 100 34.63 -0.82 -11.71
C ASP A 100 34.12 0.26 -10.74
N SER A 101 32.85 0.65 -10.82
CA SER A 101 32.19 1.63 -9.94
C SER A 101 31.28 0.98 -8.89
N ASP A 102 31.21 -0.36 -8.80
CA ASP A 102 30.37 -1.09 -7.85
C ASP A 102 31.20 -1.53 -6.63
N GLU A 103 31.34 -0.64 -5.65
CA GLU A 103 31.97 -0.96 -4.35
C GLU A 103 31.07 -1.88 -3.50
N HIS A 104 31.67 -2.59 -2.53
CA HIS A 104 30.90 -3.39 -1.57
C HIS A 104 30.08 -2.48 -0.65
N ALA A 105 28.75 -2.65 -0.64
CA ALA A 105 27.83 -1.71 -0.03
C ALA A 105 27.91 -1.64 1.51
N PRO A 106 27.92 -0.43 2.11
CA PRO A 106 27.56 -0.23 3.52
C PRO A 106 26.03 -0.35 3.73
N PRO A 107 25.54 -0.55 4.98
CA PRO A 107 24.17 -0.95 5.25
C PRO A 107 23.08 0.11 5.01
N ALA A 108 23.44 1.38 4.82
CA ALA A 108 22.50 2.48 4.60
C ALA A 108 23.10 3.48 3.61
N LEU A 109 22.37 3.76 2.53
CA LEU A 109 22.80 4.56 1.39
C LEU A 109 21.90 5.78 1.26
N LYS A 110 22.48 6.98 1.18
CA LYS A 110 21.71 8.22 1.07
C LYS A 110 21.78 8.80 -0.34
N ILE A 111 20.70 9.43 -0.79
CA ILE A 111 20.65 10.08 -2.11
C ILE A 111 21.70 11.18 -2.26
N GLY A 112 22.07 11.85 -1.16
CA GLY A 112 23.11 12.89 -1.13
C GLY A 112 24.53 12.37 -1.39
N GLU A 113 24.71 11.05 -1.51
CA GLU A 113 26.02 10.42 -1.77
C GLU A 113 26.25 10.14 -3.26
N ILE A 114 25.33 10.55 -4.15
CA ILE A 114 25.50 10.42 -5.61
C ILE A 114 26.43 11.53 -6.10
N SER A 115 27.60 11.13 -6.64
CA SER A 115 28.56 12.03 -7.27
C SER A 115 28.05 12.59 -8.60
N ASP A 116 28.61 13.71 -9.07
CA ASP A 116 28.23 14.30 -10.37
C ASP A 116 28.47 13.34 -11.55
N LYS A 117 29.52 12.52 -11.47
CA LYS A 117 29.79 11.48 -12.46
C LYS A 117 28.69 10.42 -12.49
N GLU A 118 28.31 9.89 -11.32
CA GLU A 118 27.21 8.92 -11.21
C GLU A 118 25.89 9.53 -11.67
N LYS A 119 25.61 10.78 -11.30
CA LYS A 119 24.43 11.51 -11.75
C LYS A 119 24.37 11.58 -13.27
N SER A 120 25.46 11.97 -13.94
CA SER A 120 25.50 12.00 -15.41
C SER A 120 25.26 10.62 -16.03
N MET A 121 25.83 9.57 -15.45
CA MET A 121 25.60 8.20 -15.91
C MET A 121 24.14 7.76 -15.73
N PHE A 122 23.50 8.15 -14.63
CA PHE A 122 22.10 7.83 -14.37
C PHE A 122 21.14 8.63 -15.27
N GLU A 123 21.45 9.88 -15.58
CA GLU A 123 20.70 10.68 -16.57
C GLU A 123 20.79 10.04 -17.97
N GLU A 124 21.97 9.56 -18.38
CA GLU A 124 22.14 8.84 -19.64
C GLU A 124 21.35 7.51 -19.66
N PHE A 125 21.38 6.76 -18.54
CA PHE A 125 20.56 5.56 -18.36
C PHE A 125 19.07 5.88 -18.50
N LEU A 126 18.60 6.94 -17.83
CA LEU A 126 17.21 7.38 -17.88
C LEU A 126 16.80 7.78 -19.30
N ALA A 127 17.61 8.59 -19.98
CA ALA A 127 17.36 9.00 -21.37
C ALA A 127 17.26 7.78 -22.31
N SER A 128 18.14 6.80 -22.13
CA SER A 128 18.15 5.56 -22.93
C SER A 128 16.96 4.63 -22.63
N ASN A 129 16.27 4.81 -21.51
CA ASN A 129 15.14 3.97 -21.08
C ASN A 129 13.88 4.80 -20.82
N LEU A 130 13.72 5.93 -21.51
CA LEU A 130 12.66 6.91 -21.23
C LEU A 130 11.25 6.33 -21.36
N ASP A 131 11.00 5.50 -22.39
CA ASP A 131 9.70 4.83 -22.57
C ASP A 131 9.35 3.92 -21.38
N LEU A 132 10.32 3.12 -20.93
CA LEU A 132 10.14 2.23 -19.77
C LEU A 132 9.93 3.03 -18.48
N TYR A 133 10.63 4.15 -18.32
CA TYR A 133 10.46 5.06 -17.21
C TYR A 133 9.08 5.71 -17.19
N ASN A 134 8.57 6.16 -18.35
CA ASN A 134 7.23 6.72 -18.44
C ASN A 134 6.16 5.68 -18.11
N LYS A 135 6.30 4.44 -18.58
CA LYS A 135 5.43 3.31 -18.21
C LYS A 135 5.44 3.06 -16.70
N PHE A 136 6.62 3.02 -16.09
CA PHE A 136 6.78 2.90 -14.64
C PHE A 136 6.09 4.05 -13.89
N ARG A 137 6.35 5.31 -14.29
CA ARG A 137 5.78 6.50 -13.65
C ARG A 137 4.26 6.53 -13.75
N ASN A 138 3.71 6.30 -14.94
CA ASN A 138 2.26 6.23 -15.17
C ASN A 138 1.63 5.10 -14.36
N GLY A 139 2.25 3.91 -14.40
CA GLY A 139 1.88 2.74 -13.61
C GLY A 139 1.80 3.07 -12.12
N LEU A 140 2.86 3.67 -11.56
CA LEU A 140 2.90 4.06 -10.15
C LEU A 140 1.77 5.02 -9.80
N ILE A 141 1.55 6.08 -10.59
CA ILE A 141 0.51 7.08 -10.32
C ILE A 141 -0.88 6.41 -10.30
N ASN A 142 -1.21 5.63 -11.33
CA ASN A 142 -2.50 4.96 -11.43
C ASN A 142 -2.72 3.96 -10.28
N ILE A 143 -1.67 3.20 -9.91
CA ILE A 143 -1.72 2.27 -8.77
C ILE A 143 -1.94 3.01 -7.47
N LEU A 144 -1.23 4.11 -7.23
CA LEU A 144 -1.42 4.88 -6.00
C LEU A 144 -2.82 5.48 -5.93
N ILE A 145 -3.37 5.98 -7.02
CA ILE A 145 -4.75 6.49 -7.07
C ILE A 145 -5.75 5.38 -6.73
N GLU A 146 -5.68 4.24 -7.44
CA GLU A 146 -6.65 3.16 -7.29
C GLU A 146 -6.55 2.43 -5.95
N LYS A 147 -5.32 2.18 -5.47
CA LYS A 147 -5.08 1.23 -4.37
C LYS A 147 -4.68 1.92 -3.07
N PHE A 148 -3.91 3.00 -3.14
CA PHE A 148 -3.37 3.66 -1.95
C PHE A 148 -4.25 4.84 -1.50
N ILE A 149 -4.49 5.81 -2.38
CA ILE A 149 -5.31 7.00 -2.13
C ILE A 149 -6.74 6.60 -1.80
N PHE A 150 -7.23 5.49 -2.36
CA PHE A 150 -8.50 4.89 -1.94
C PHE A 150 -8.63 4.78 -0.41
N PHE A 151 -7.55 4.41 0.28
CA PHE A 151 -7.53 4.25 1.73
C PHE A 151 -7.19 5.51 2.50
N THR A 152 -6.40 6.43 1.94
CA THR A 152 -5.88 7.59 2.68
C THR A 152 -6.72 8.85 2.50
N LYS A 153 -7.50 8.95 1.41
CA LYS A 153 -8.43 10.07 1.20
C LYS A 153 -9.48 10.14 2.31
N ASP A 154 -10.05 11.33 2.50
CA ASP A 154 -11.09 11.60 3.49
C ASP A 154 -10.67 11.16 4.91
N GLU A 155 -9.47 11.53 5.34
CA GLU A 155 -8.92 11.23 6.67
C GLU A 155 -8.97 9.73 7.02
N PHE A 156 -8.54 8.89 6.07
CA PHE A 156 -8.51 7.43 6.23
C PHE A 156 -9.88 6.77 6.44
N ARG A 157 -10.99 7.41 6.04
CA ARG A 157 -12.35 6.87 6.21
C ARG A 157 -12.49 5.44 5.70
N ASN A 158 -12.10 5.19 4.44
CA ASN A 158 -12.21 3.86 3.83
C ASN A 158 -11.32 2.83 4.54
N TYR A 159 -10.12 3.23 4.97
CA TYR A 159 -9.27 2.35 5.76
C TYR A 159 -9.95 1.94 7.07
N ASN A 160 -10.48 2.92 7.81
CA ASN A 160 -11.14 2.70 9.09
C ASN A 160 -12.40 1.82 8.97
N GLU A 161 -13.19 1.99 7.90
CA GLU A 161 -14.34 1.12 7.64
C GLU A 161 -13.94 -0.32 7.35
N ASN A 162 -12.94 -0.53 6.47
CA ASN A 162 -12.45 -1.87 6.17
C ASN A 162 -11.75 -2.52 7.38
N ASN A 163 -11.07 -1.73 8.20
CA ASN A 163 -10.43 -2.20 9.43
C ASN A 163 -11.45 -2.69 10.47
N LYS A 164 -12.63 -2.06 10.58
CA LYS A 164 -13.73 -2.57 11.42
C LYS A 164 -14.23 -3.94 10.96
N ILE A 165 -14.35 -4.12 9.64
CA ILE A 165 -14.75 -5.40 9.04
C ILE A 165 -13.68 -6.47 9.33
N PHE A 166 -12.41 -6.11 9.17
CA PHE A 166 -11.27 -6.97 9.52
C PHE A 166 -11.31 -7.42 10.99
N ILE A 167 -11.51 -6.51 11.94
CA ILE A 167 -11.60 -6.86 13.37
C ILE A 167 -12.75 -7.85 13.62
N LYS A 168 -13.92 -7.63 13.00
CA LYS A 168 -15.06 -8.56 13.08
C LYS A 168 -14.72 -9.92 12.49
N LEU A 169 -14.09 -9.95 11.31
CA LEU A 169 -13.62 -11.18 10.67
C LEU A 169 -12.67 -11.97 11.58
N MET A 170 -11.69 -11.29 12.19
CA MET A 170 -10.71 -11.91 13.08
C MET A 170 -11.38 -12.52 14.31
N LYS A 171 -12.34 -11.83 14.90
CA LYS A 171 -13.12 -12.34 16.04
C LYS A 171 -13.98 -13.54 15.65
N ASP A 172 -14.77 -13.41 14.60
CA ASP A 172 -15.83 -14.38 14.29
C ASP A 172 -15.28 -15.65 13.63
N LYS A 173 -14.27 -15.51 12.76
CA LYS A 173 -13.72 -16.60 11.95
C LYS A 173 -12.37 -17.10 12.44
N PHE A 174 -11.45 -16.19 12.77
CA PHE A 174 -10.11 -16.54 13.24
C PHE A 174 -10.02 -16.69 14.76
N LYS A 175 -11.15 -16.49 15.48
CA LYS A 175 -11.26 -16.60 16.95
C LYS A 175 -10.20 -15.77 17.69
N ARG A 176 -9.81 -14.65 17.09
CA ARG A 176 -8.79 -13.74 17.62
C ARG A 176 -9.39 -12.37 17.89
N VAL A 177 -9.27 -11.93 19.14
CA VAL A 177 -9.73 -10.60 19.55
C VAL A 177 -8.62 -9.59 19.27
N ILE A 178 -8.95 -8.54 18.54
CA ILE A 178 -8.04 -7.43 18.22
C ILE A 178 -8.73 -6.14 18.66
N GLU A 179 -8.09 -5.39 19.53
CA GLU A 179 -8.59 -4.08 19.94
C GLU A 179 -8.55 -3.08 18.77
N PRO A 180 -9.59 -2.25 18.58
CA PRO A 180 -9.64 -1.29 17.48
C PRO A 180 -8.43 -0.37 17.41
N THR A 181 -7.94 0.14 18.54
CA THR A 181 -6.74 0.99 18.58
C THR A 181 -5.47 0.21 18.21
N ALA A 182 -5.35 -1.04 18.67
CA ALA A 182 -4.22 -1.90 18.36
C ALA A 182 -4.16 -2.28 16.88
N SER A 183 -5.29 -2.39 16.20
CA SER A 183 -5.34 -2.74 14.77
C SER A 183 -4.70 -1.70 13.85
N ILE A 184 -4.62 -0.44 14.27
CA ILE A 184 -3.99 0.64 13.49
C ILE A 184 -2.49 0.41 13.32
N LYS A 185 -1.84 -0.33 14.23
CA LYS A 185 -0.41 -0.66 14.11
C LYS A 185 -0.09 -1.45 12.82
N TYR A 186 -1.08 -2.11 12.23
CA TYR A 186 -0.95 -2.88 10.99
C TYR A 186 -1.03 -2.03 9.72
N MET A 187 -1.48 -0.77 9.82
CA MET A 187 -1.71 0.12 8.68
C MET A 187 -0.48 0.27 7.78
N ASN A 188 0.68 0.36 8.41
CA ASN A 188 1.96 0.45 7.73
C ASN A 188 2.29 -0.76 6.84
N HIS A 189 1.76 -1.95 7.15
CA HIS A 189 1.94 -3.16 6.35
C HIS A 189 0.92 -3.23 5.23
N THR A 190 -0.33 -2.92 5.51
CA THR A 190 -1.40 -2.93 4.51
C THR A 190 -1.19 -1.84 3.44
N LEU A 191 -0.80 -0.63 3.83
CA LEU A 191 -0.60 0.49 2.91
C LEU A 191 0.70 0.37 2.09
N THR A 192 1.63 -0.51 2.48
CA THR A 192 2.87 -0.78 1.73
C THR A 192 2.83 -2.14 1.03
N PHE A 193 1.61 -2.69 0.87
CA PHE A 193 1.34 -3.99 0.24
C PHE A 193 2.27 -5.10 0.76
N PHE A 194 2.50 -5.09 2.08
CA PHE A 194 3.30 -6.08 2.81
C PHE A 194 4.79 -6.13 2.39
N LYS A 195 5.32 -5.09 1.72
CA LYS A 195 6.76 -4.97 1.39
C LYS A 195 7.64 -5.21 2.61
N ARG A 196 7.21 -4.72 3.78
CA ARG A 196 7.97 -4.78 5.05
C ARG A 196 8.20 -6.18 5.59
N ILE A 197 7.33 -7.14 5.25
CA ILE A 197 7.47 -8.54 5.65
C ILE A 197 7.89 -9.46 4.50
N ALA A 198 8.14 -8.92 3.31
CA ALA A 198 8.63 -9.68 2.17
C ALA A 198 10.13 -9.96 2.32
N GLY A 199 10.51 -11.23 2.42
CA GLY A 199 11.90 -11.65 2.59
C GLY A 199 12.75 -11.50 1.32
N ASN A 200 12.10 -11.51 0.15
CA ASN A 200 12.74 -11.39 -1.14
C ASN A 200 11.80 -10.77 -2.18
N SER A 201 12.36 -10.41 -3.33
CA SER A 201 11.67 -9.77 -4.45
C SER A 201 10.55 -10.64 -5.01
N ASP A 202 10.75 -11.95 -5.12
CA ASP A 202 9.71 -12.83 -5.65
C ASP A 202 8.46 -12.81 -4.75
N VAL A 203 8.61 -12.84 -3.42
CA VAL A 203 7.49 -12.68 -2.47
C VAL A 203 6.86 -11.29 -2.57
N ALA A 204 7.67 -10.22 -2.62
CA ALA A 204 7.15 -8.86 -2.77
C ALA A 204 6.31 -8.73 -4.05
N PHE A 205 6.80 -9.27 -5.17
CA PHE A 205 6.07 -9.26 -6.43
C PHE A 205 4.77 -10.06 -6.37
N LYS A 206 4.75 -11.18 -5.64
CA LYS A 206 3.51 -11.95 -5.43
C LYS A 206 2.47 -11.17 -4.62
N PHE A 207 2.87 -10.49 -3.54
CA PHE A 207 1.95 -9.63 -2.78
C PHE A 207 1.39 -8.51 -3.66
N PHE A 208 2.26 -7.82 -4.41
CA PHE A 208 1.83 -6.75 -5.30
C PHE A 208 0.89 -7.29 -6.37
N ASN A 209 1.19 -8.42 -6.99
CA ASN A 209 0.32 -9.00 -8.02
C ASN A 209 -1.07 -9.35 -7.47
N LEU A 210 -1.17 -9.84 -6.23
CA LEU A 210 -2.46 -10.08 -5.57
C LEU A 210 -3.23 -8.78 -5.34
N VAL A 211 -2.57 -7.75 -4.80
CA VAL A 211 -3.20 -6.45 -4.53
C VAL A 211 -3.68 -5.78 -5.82
N LEU A 212 -2.86 -5.79 -6.87
CA LEU A 212 -3.17 -5.12 -8.13
C LEU A 212 -4.31 -5.80 -8.90
N ASN A 213 -4.47 -7.12 -8.79
CA ASN A 213 -5.55 -7.85 -9.47
C ASN A 213 -6.85 -7.98 -8.64
N SER A 214 -6.92 -7.38 -7.46
CA SER A 214 -8.07 -7.51 -6.56
C SER A 214 -8.64 -6.16 -6.12
N ASP A 215 -9.81 -6.17 -5.50
CA ASP A 215 -10.35 -5.01 -4.78
C ASP A 215 -9.35 -4.55 -3.69
N PRO A 216 -9.19 -3.24 -3.42
CA PRO A 216 -8.25 -2.74 -2.41
C PRO A 216 -8.39 -3.42 -1.04
N SER A 217 -9.59 -3.86 -0.64
CA SER A 217 -9.83 -4.56 0.63
C SER A 217 -9.06 -5.86 0.80
N ILE A 218 -8.51 -6.44 -0.28
CA ILE A 218 -7.68 -7.66 -0.23
C ILE A 218 -6.52 -7.55 0.74
N VAL A 219 -6.00 -6.34 1.00
CA VAL A 219 -4.92 -6.11 1.97
C VAL A 219 -5.32 -6.58 3.37
N PHE A 220 -6.60 -6.49 3.74
CA PHE A 220 -7.08 -6.98 5.05
C PHE A 220 -7.18 -8.50 5.10
N SER A 221 -7.44 -9.14 3.97
CA SER A 221 -7.45 -10.61 3.86
C SER A 221 -6.04 -11.19 3.89
N ILE A 222 -5.09 -10.50 3.24
CA ILE A 222 -3.66 -10.81 3.39
C ILE A 222 -3.25 -10.62 4.86
N LEU A 223 -3.65 -9.52 5.50
CA LEU A 223 -3.37 -9.28 6.91
C LEU A 223 -3.93 -10.40 7.79
N ALA A 224 -5.15 -10.87 7.55
CA ALA A 224 -5.76 -11.94 8.35
C ALA A 224 -4.96 -13.24 8.30
N VAL A 225 -4.45 -13.61 7.12
CA VAL A 225 -3.62 -14.81 6.94
C VAL A 225 -2.22 -14.64 7.53
N TYR A 226 -1.63 -13.46 7.41
CA TYR A 226 -0.24 -13.18 7.80
C TYR A 226 -0.09 -12.42 9.12
N ILE A 227 -1.16 -12.31 9.93
CA ILE A 227 -1.16 -11.46 11.13
C ILE A 227 -0.06 -11.87 12.11
N ASP A 228 0.22 -13.16 12.28
CA ASP A 228 1.26 -13.63 13.19
C ASP A 228 2.65 -13.24 12.71
N LYS A 229 2.89 -13.25 11.39
CA LYS A 229 4.15 -12.77 10.81
C LYS A 229 4.28 -11.26 10.98
N VAL A 230 3.21 -10.51 10.78
CA VAL A 230 3.19 -9.06 10.99
C VAL A 230 3.44 -8.70 12.45
N ASP A 231 2.82 -9.40 13.39
CA ASP A 231 3.05 -9.18 14.82
C ASP A 231 4.48 -9.54 15.23
N HIS A 232 4.97 -10.70 14.79
CA HIS A 232 6.33 -11.12 15.09
C HIS A 232 7.37 -10.12 14.55
N PHE A 233 7.17 -9.62 13.33
CA PHE A 233 7.99 -8.55 12.76
C PHE A 233 7.94 -7.26 13.59
N ASN A 234 6.74 -6.82 13.99
CA ASN A 234 6.58 -5.60 14.78
C ASN A 234 7.26 -5.71 16.15
N SER A 235 7.19 -6.86 16.80
CA SER A 235 7.85 -7.13 18.09
C SER A 235 9.37 -7.22 17.99
N ALA A 236 9.89 -7.75 16.87
CA ALA A 236 11.32 -7.99 16.69
C ALA A 236 12.06 -6.85 15.99
N ARG A 237 11.39 -5.74 15.65
CA ARG A 237 11.95 -4.70 14.76
C ARG A 237 13.30 -4.13 15.21
N VAL A 238 13.59 -4.14 16.51
CA VAL A 238 14.85 -3.66 17.09
C VAL A 238 15.97 -4.70 17.04
N THR A 239 15.65 -5.99 16.88
CA THR A 239 16.58 -7.11 16.94
C THR A 239 16.79 -7.83 15.60
N ILE A 240 16.13 -7.38 14.53
CA ILE A 240 16.32 -7.96 13.19
C ILE A 240 17.70 -7.58 12.65
N THR A 241 18.55 -8.58 12.46
CA THR A 241 19.82 -8.53 11.75
C THR A 241 19.68 -9.20 10.39
N ASP A 242 20.64 -9.01 9.48
CA ASP A 242 20.59 -9.70 8.18
C ASP A 242 20.67 -11.24 8.34
N GLU A 243 21.26 -11.74 9.43
CA GLU A 243 21.40 -13.17 9.74
C GLU A 243 20.08 -13.83 10.18
N ASN A 244 19.27 -13.14 10.98
CA ASN A 244 18.02 -13.69 11.51
C ASN A 244 16.77 -13.24 10.73
N ARG A 245 16.93 -12.32 9.76
CA ARG A 245 15.83 -11.70 9.01
C ARG A 245 14.83 -12.70 8.43
N ASN A 246 15.31 -13.81 7.87
CA ASN A 246 14.45 -14.83 7.26
C ASN A 246 13.44 -15.46 8.24
N GLN A 247 13.70 -15.43 9.55
CA GLN A 247 12.77 -15.95 10.56
C GLN A 247 11.52 -15.07 10.70
N TYR A 248 11.70 -13.76 10.49
CA TYR A 248 10.67 -12.73 10.67
C TYR A 248 9.94 -12.37 9.38
N MET A 249 10.39 -12.90 8.25
CA MET A 249 9.88 -12.57 6.92
C MET A 249 9.08 -13.72 6.33
N VAL A 250 8.25 -13.37 5.36
CA VAL A 250 7.63 -14.30 4.43
C VAL A 250 8.66 -14.59 3.33
N THR A 251 9.16 -15.81 3.28
CA THR A 251 10.20 -16.24 2.32
C THR A 251 9.61 -16.95 1.10
N SER A 252 8.40 -17.49 1.23
CA SER A 252 7.61 -18.00 0.12
C SER A 252 6.13 -17.67 0.30
N LEU A 253 5.41 -17.65 -0.82
CA LEU A 253 3.96 -17.48 -0.87
C LEU A 253 3.46 -18.60 -1.79
N GLU A 254 2.97 -19.66 -1.15
CA GLU A 254 2.58 -20.92 -1.79
C GLU A 254 1.12 -20.87 -2.25
N GLU A 255 0.71 -21.85 -3.06
CA GLU A 255 -0.69 -21.98 -3.51
C GLU A 255 -1.67 -22.09 -2.34
N ASN A 256 -1.26 -22.74 -1.25
CA ASN A 256 -2.09 -22.84 -0.05
C ASN A 256 -2.33 -21.47 0.58
N ASP A 257 -1.32 -20.60 0.62
CA ASP A 257 -1.46 -19.25 1.16
C ASP A 257 -2.40 -18.41 0.29
N ILE A 258 -2.29 -18.53 -1.04
CA ILE A 258 -3.18 -17.85 -1.98
C ILE A 258 -4.62 -18.31 -1.77
N ARG A 259 -4.87 -19.62 -1.63
CA ARG A 259 -6.21 -20.15 -1.32
C ARG A 259 -6.74 -19.62 0.01
N ASN A 260 -5.90 -19.55 1.03
CA ASN A 260 -6.28 -19.00 2.34
C ASN A 260 -6.63 -17.50 2.24
N ILE A 261 -5.88 -16.73 1.46
CA ILE A 261 -6.17 -15.30 1.21
C ILE A 261 -7.50 -15.14 0.49
N ILE A 262 -7.76 -15.94 -0.55
CA ILE A 262 -9.03 -15.89 -1.30
C ILE A 262 -10.19 -16.28 -0.38
N GLY A 263 -10.06 -17.35 0.40
CA GLY A 263 -11.06 -17.75 1.38
C GLY A 263 -11.32 -16.68 2.44
N ALA A 264 -10.27 -16.01 2.93
CA ALA A 264 -10.39 -14.87 3.83
C ALA A 264 -11.10 -13.69 3.16
N GLN A 265 -10.86 -13.43 1.88
CA GLN A 265 -11.52 -12.37 1.12
C GLN A 265 -13.02 -12.63 0.96
N GLU A 266 -13.42 -13.85 0.63
CA GLU A 266 -14.84 -14.21 0.57
C GLU A 266 -15.53 -14.00 1.91
N MET A 267 -14.87 -14.37 3.01
CA MET A 267 -15.39 -14.13 4.36
C MET A 267 -15.45 -12.63 4.69
N PHE A 268 -14.43 -11.86 4.31
CA PHE A 268 -14.39 -10.41 4.49
C PHE A 268 -15.58 -9.73 3.79
N LEU A 269 -15.84 -10.09 2.53
CA LEU A 269 -16.96 -9.56 1.74
C LEU A 269 -18.32 -9.96 2.32
N LYS A 270 -18.46 -11.18 2.86
CA LYS A 270 -19.66 -11.60 3.60
C LYS A 270 -19.85 -10.80 4.90
N CYS A 271 -18.77 -10.53 5.64
CA CYS A 271 -18.83 -9.67 6.83
C CYS A 271 -19.23 -8.24 6.48
N LYS A 272 -18.69 -7.68 5.38
CA LYS A 272 -19.00 -6.34 4.88
C LYS A 272 -20.48 -6.19 4.52
N SER A 273 -20.99 -7.08 3.67
CA SER A 273 -22.41 -7.07 3.26
C SER A 273 -23.37 -7.19 4.45
N GLY A 274 -23.09 -8.09 5.41
CA GLY A 274 -23.89 -8.20 6.63
C GLY A 274 -23.93 -6.91 7.45
N MET A 275 -22.79 -6.20 7.57
CA MET A 275 -22.74 -4.90 8.27
C MET A 275 -23.50 -3.80 7.55
N GLU A 276 -23.52 -3.81 6.22
CA GLU A 276 -24.29 -2.86 5.40
C GLU A 276 -25.80 -3.10 5.55
N THR A 277 -26.25 -4.36 5.53
CA THR A 277 -27.65 -4.74 5.78
C THR A 277 -28.11 -4.32 7.18
N ASP A 278 -27.28 -4.55 8.21
CA ASP A 278 -27.58 -4.13 9.59
C ASP A 278 -27.73 -2.60 9.70
N ARG A 279 -26.91 -1.84 8.97
CA ARG A 279 -26.94 -0.37 8.98
C ARG A 279 -28.20 0.16 8.29
N GLN A 280 -28.57 -0.40 7.15
CA GLN A 280 -29.81 -0.04 6.44
C GLN A 280 -31.04 -0.32 7.32
N SER A 281 -31.12 -1.51 7.92
CA SER A 281 -32.21 -1.90 8.81
C SER A 281 -32.37 -0.91 9.98
N LYS A 282 -31.27 -0.59 10.67
CA LYS A 282 -31.28 0.39 11.78
C LYS A 282 -31.73 1.78 11.32
N SER A 283 -31.29 2.24 10.15
CA SER A 283 -31.71 3.51 9.59
C SER A 283 -33.22 3.54 9.34
N THR A 284 -33.78 2.47 8.77
CA THR A 284 -35.22 2.33 8.54
C THR A 284 -36.00 2.39 9.85
N TYR A 285 -35.55 1.72 10.91
CA TYR A 285 -36.18 1.80 12.23
C TYR A 285 -36.13 3.21 12.83
N ILE A 286 -35.03 3.94 12.66
CA ILE A 286 -34.93 5.35 13.13
C ILE A 286 -35.91 6.24 12.37
N PHE A 287 -36.01 6.12 11.04
CA PHE A 287 -36.97 6.88 10.24
C PHE A 287 -38.42 6.55 10.60
N LEU A 288 -38.75 5.27 10.81
CA LEU A 288 -40.07 4.85 11.30
C LEU A 288 -40.36 5.43 12.68
N GLY A 289 -39.40 5.38 13.61
CA GLY A 289 -39.54 5.95 14.95
C GLY A 289 -39.78 7.46 14.92
N ALA A 290 -39.03 8.19 14.07
CA ALA A 290 -39.23 9.63 13.88
C ALA A 290 -40.60 9.95 13.25
N ALA A 291 -41.03 9.18 12.25
CA ALA A 291 -42.33 9.37 11.61
C ALA A 291 -43.50 9.13 12.58
N VAL A 292 -43.42 8.07 13.40
CA VAL A 292 -44.41 7.80 14.45
C VAL A 292 -44.40 8.92 15.50
N GLY A 293 -43.21 9.39 15.91
CA GLY A 293 -43.06 10.51 16.83
C GLY A 293 -43.72 11.80 16.31
N CYS A 294 -43.50 12.14 15.04
CA CYS A 294 -44.14 13.30 14.39
C CYS A 294 -45.66 13.14 14.30
N ALA A 295 -46.17 11.95 13.97
CA ALA A 295 -47.61 11.70 13.91
C ALA A 295 -48.29 11.85 15.27
N VAL A 296 -47.67 11.34 16.34
CA VAL A 296 -48.17 11.51 17.72
C VAL A 296 -48.16 12.97 18.13
N LEU A 297 -47.08 13.70 17.81
CA LEU A 297 -46.99 15.13 18.13
C LEU A 297 -48.06 15.95 17.39
N ALA A 298 -48.31 15.67 16.11
CA ALA A 298 -49.36 16.30 15.32
C ALA A 298 -50.76 16.05 15.91
N LEU A 299 -51.04 14.83 16.37
CA LEU A 299 -52.30 14.49 17.04
C LEU A 299 -52.46 15.20 18.38
N LEU A 300 -51.39 15.36 19.14
CA LEU A 300 -51.41 16.10 20.42
C LEU A 300 -51.64 17.60 20.19
N ILE A 301 -50.99 18.20 19.18
CA ILE A 301 -51.20 19.60 18.79
C ILE A 301 -52.64 19.82 18.32
N SER A 302 -53.18 18.93 17.48
CA SER A 302 -54.58 19.00 17.04
C SER A 302 -55.55 18.95 18.22
N ARG A 303 -55.35 18.01 19.17
CA ARG A 303 -56.18 17.90 20.37
C ARG A 303 -56.07 19.08 21.31
N TRP A 304 -54.91 19.74 21.37
CA TRP A 304 -54.73 20.94 22.17
C TRP A 304 -55.48 22.13 21.57
N ASN A 305 -55.35 22.35 20.26
CA ASN A 305 -56.11 23.40 19.55
C ASN A 305 -57.63 23.21 19.62
N ASP A 306 -58.11 21.96 19.66
CA ASP A 306 -59.54 21.66 19.84
C ASP A 306 -60.06 21.96 21.25
N ARG A 307 -59.18 22.02 22.26
CA ARG A 307 -59.55 22.42 23.63
C ARG A 307 -59.65 23.92 23.80
N ASP A 308 -58.79 24.68 23.12
CA ASP A 308 -58.77 26.14 23.24
C ASP A 308 -59.91 26.82 22.44
N ASN A 309 -60.58 26.09 21.55
CA ASN A 309 -61.73 26.55 20.76
C ASN A 309 -63.11 26.13 21.32
N LYS A 310 -63.17 25.60 22.54
CA LYS A 310 -64.42 25.27 23.26
C LYS A 310 -64.55 26.08 24.53
#